data_AF-A0A2G5X6J9-F1
#
_entry.id   AF-A0A2G5X6J9-F1
#
_cell.length_a   1.000
_cell.length_b   1.000
_cell.length_c   1.000
_cell.angle_alpha   90.00
_cell.angle_beta   90.00
_cell.angle_gamma   90.00
#
_symmetry.space_group_name_H-M   'P 1'
#
loop_
_entity.id
_entity.type
_entity.pdbx_description
1 polymer ?
#
loop_
_entity_poly.entity_id
_entity_poly.type
_entity_poly.pdbx_seq_one_letter_code
_entity_poly.pdbx_strand_id
1 'polypeptide(L)'
;MAAPITSIKRKERSELEIQQDKLDELQKKIAEQEESLQKIMEITGELHKMGALDALQAMLHSKEKITGIALDQVSREPVTNMLNNLMAGAGILTALDPATIQQLSKSVQNGLAEAEQANEEGQKTGVLQLMKSIHDPDINRALTFGMNFLKGMGRGLEKPQE
;
A
#
# COMPACT_ATOMS: atom_id res chain seq x y z
N MET A 1 63.33 8.16 -52.99
CA MET A 1 63.21 7.33 -51.77
C MET A 1 63.10 8.28 -50.58
N ALA A 2 62.02 8.21 -49.80
CA ALA A 2 61.83 9.09 -48.64
C ALA A 2 62.60 8.56 -47.43
N ALA A 3 63.28 9.45 -46.69
CA ALA A 3 64.06 9.10 -45.50
C ALA A 3 63.15 8.64 -44.34
N PRO A 4 63.60 7.70 -43.48
CA PRO A 4 62.79 7.16 -42.40
C PRO A 4 62.57 8.20 -41.29
N ILE A 5 61.35 8.24 -40.76
CA ILE A 5 60.93 9.12 -39.66
C ILE A 5 61.53 8.58 -38.36
N THR A 6 62.42 9.31 -37.70
CA THR A 6 63.20 8.85 -36.53
C THR A 6 62.66 9.30 -35.18
N SER A 7 61.51 9.97 -35.12
CA SER A 7 60.93 10.39 -33.84
C SER A 7 59.42 10.58 -33.92
N ILE A 8 58.68 9.71 -33.21
CA ILE A 8 57.26 9.91 -32.93
C ILE A 8 57.17 10.56 -31.55
N LYS A 9 56.99 11.88 -31.48
CA LYS A 9 56.67 12.55 -30.22
C LYS A 9 55.19 12.35 -29.92
N ARG A 10 54.90 11.45 -28.98
CA ARG A 10 53.54 11.28 -28.44
C ARG A 10 53.19 12.57 -27.70
N LYS A 11 52.20 13.31 -28.19
CA LYS A 11 51.69 14.51 -27.52
C LYS A 11 50.88 14.03 -26.31
N GLU A 12 51.51 13.95 -25.15
CA GLU A 12 50.79 13.71 -23.89
C GLU A 12 49.92 14.94 -23.64
N ARG A 13 48.60 14.74 -23.68
CA ARG A 13 47.61 15.78 -23.44
C ARG A 13 47.82 16.33 -22.04
N SER A 14 47.93 17.65 -21.93
CA SER A 14 48.04 18.29 -20.61
C SER A 14 46.74 18.10 -19.80
N GLU A 15 46.83 18.09 -18.47
CA GLU A 15 45.65 17.97 -17.60
C GLU A 15 44.59 19.04 -17.89
N LEU A 16 45.02 20.22 -18.35
CA LEU A 16 44.16 21.32 -18.79
C LEU A 16 43.41 21.04 -20.09
N GLU A 17 44.04 20.36 -21.06
CA GLU A 17 43.36 19.90 -22.28
C GLU A 17 42.35 18.79 -21.98
N ILE A 18 42.67 17.88 -21.05
CA ILE A 18 41.75 16.81 -20.64
C ILE A 18 40.53 17.37 -19.90
N GLN A 19 40.72 18.38 -19.05
CA GLN A 19 39.61 19.04 -18.36
C GLN A 19 38.70 19.79 -19.33
N GLN A 20 39.26 20.50 -20.32
CA GLN A 20 38.47 21.18 -21.35
C GLN A 20 37.65 20.20 -22.20
N ASP A 21 38.28 19.13 -22.69
CA ASP A 21 37.57 18.09 -23.46
C ASP A 21 36.41 17.46 -22.65
N LYS A 22 36.61 17.22 -21.35
CA LYS A 22 35.56 16.67 -20.48
C LYS A 22 34.40 17.65 -20.26
N LEU A 23 34.69 18.95 -20.15
CA LEU A 23 33.66 19.98 -20.00
C LEU A 23 32.84 20.13 -21.29
N ASP A 24 33.51 20.11 -22.45
CA ASP A 24 32.85 20.15 -23.75
C ASP A 24 31.98 18.91 -23.98
N GLU A 25 32.48 17.72 -23.60
CA GLU A 25 31.71 16.48 -23.69
C GLU A 25 30.49 16.49 -22.76
N LEU A 26 30.64 17.02 -21.53
CA LEU A 26 29.53 17.19 -20.60
C LEU A 26 28.50 18.18 -21.12
N GLN A 27 28.93 19.33 -21.66
CA GLN A 27 28.03 20.31 -22.28
C GLN A 27 27.23 19.68 -23.41
N LYS A 28 27.87 18.89 -24.27
CA LYS A 28 27.19 18.21 -25.37
C LYS A 28 26.17 17.19 -24.87
N LYS A 29 26.54 16.35 -23.89
CA LYS A 29 25.63 15.36 -23.30
C LYS A 29 24.43 16.00 -22.60
N ILE A 30 24.63 17.12 -21.91
CA ILE A 30 23.57 17.89 -21.27
C ILE A 30 22.62 18.48 -22.33
N ALA A 31 23.17 19.06 -23.40
CA ALA A 31 22.37 19.64 -24.49
C ALA A 31 21.56 18.56 -25.24
N GLU A 32 22.11 17.36 -25.42
CA GLU A 32 21.40 16.23 -26.05
C GLU A 32 20.27 15.66 -25.15
N GLN A 33 20.34 15.88 -23.83
CA GLN A 33 19.41 15.31 -22.84
C GLN A 33 18.61 16.38 -22.09
N GLU A 34 18.51 17.59 -22.63
CA GLU A 34 17.89 18.76 -22.01
C GLU A 34 16.52 18.43 -21.39
N GLU A 35 15.62 17.82 -22.17
CA GLU A 35 14.26 17.51 -21.72
C GLU A 35 14.23 16.50 -20.55
N SER A 36 15.10 15.48 -20.60
CA SER A 36 15.17 14.47 -19.53
C SER A 36 15.74 15.06 -18.24
N LEU A 37 16.78 15.89 -18.35
CA LEU A 37 17.37 16.59 -17.22
C LEU A 37 16.40 17.61 -16.61
N GLN A 38 15.64 18.30 -17.44
CA GLN A 38 14.61 19.24 -16.98
C GLN A 38 13.53 18.53 -16.18
N LYS A 39 13.01 17.38 -16.65
CA LYS A 39 12.08 16.54 -15.88
C LYS A 39 12.65 16.06 -14.56
N ILE A 40 13.92 15.63 -14.53
CA ILE A 40 14.57 15.21 -13.28
C ILE A 40 14.69 16.40 -12.31
N MET A 41 15.05 17.58 -12.79
CA MET A 41 15.11 18.80 -11.98
C MET A 41 13.72 19.22 -11.47
N GLU A 42 12.68 19.10 -12.28
CA GLU A 42 11.29 19.34 -11.87
C GLU A 42 10.86 18.38 -10.77
N ILE A 43 11.04 17.07 -10.96
CA ILE A 43 10.72 16.05 -9.95
C ILE A 43 11.50 16.31 -8.66
N THR A 44 12.80 16.57 -8.75
CA THR A 44 13.65 16.85 -7.58
C THR A 44 13.19 18.12 -6.87
N GLY A 45 12.78 19.15 -7.64
CA GLY A 45 12.23 20.39 -7.11
C GLY A 45 10.87 20.21 -6.43
N GLU A 46 9.98 19.41 -7.00
CA GLU A 46 8.69 19.05 -6.37
C GLU A 46 8.91 18.26 -5.08
N LEU A 47 9.77 17.24 -5.12
CA LEU A 47 10.15 16.45 -3.95
C LEU A 47 10.81 17.30 -2.86
N HIS A 48 11.59 18.31 -3.22
CA HIS A 48 12.15 19.26 -2.27
C HIS A 48 11.05 20.14 -1.65
N LYS A 49 10.18 20.74 -2.47
CA LYS A 49 9.09 21.63 -2.01
C LYS A 49 8.13 20.94 -1.05
N MET A 50 7.83 19.66 -1.28
CA MET A 50 6.96 18.88 -0.39
C MET A 50 7.69 18.30 0.83
N GLY A 51 8.99 18.60 1.00
CA GLY A 51 9.81 18.12 2.12
C GLY A 51 10.17 16.63 2.03
N ALA A 52 9.94 15.97 0.90
CA ALA A 52 10.25 14.55 0.72
C ALA A 52 11.76 14.29 0.70
N LEU A 53 12.54 15.18 0.06
CA LEU A 53 14.01 15.08 0.11
C LEU A 53 14.55 15.31 1.53
N ASP A 54 13.97 16.26 2.27
CA ASP A 54 14.37 16.53 3.65
C ASP A 54 14.01 15.36 4.58
N ALA A 55 12.85 14.72 4.36
CA ALA A 55 12.44 13.52 5.08
C ALA A 55 13.38 12.35 4.79
N LEU A 56 13.76 12.14 3.52
CA LEU A 56 14.75 11.13 3.13
C LEU A 56 16.12 11.41 3.76
N GLN A 57 16.56 12.68 3.76
CA GLN A 57 17.83 13.09 4.36
C GLN A 57 17.79 12.92 5.89
N ALA A 58 16.69 13.28 6.55
CA ALA A 58 16.48 13.07 7.98
C ALA A 58 16.47 11.59 8.35
N MET A 59 15.87 10.72 7.53
CA MET A 59 15.93 9.27 7.71
C MET A 59 17.36 8.73 7.59
N LEU A 60 18.11 9.16 6.56
CA LEU A 60 19.50 8.74 6.35
C LEU A 60 20.41 9.21 7.48
N HIS A 61 20.25 10.44 7.97
CA HIS A 61 20.98 10.94 9.15
C HIS A 61 20.55 10.23 10.44
N SER A 62 19.30 9.80 10.53
CA SER A 62 18.79 9.07 11.71
C SER A 62 19.14 7.58 11.69
N LYS A 63 19.87 7.09 10.67
CA LYS A 63 20.23 5.67 10.51
C LYS A 63 20.82 5.08 11.78
N GLU A 64 21.69 5.80 12.48
CA GLU A 64 22.35 5.37 13.73
C GLU A 64 21.40 5.34 14.94
N LYS A 65 20.39 6.22 14.99
CA LYS A 65 19.35 6.21 16.04
C LYS A 65 18.29 5.12 15.82
N ILE A 66 18.05 4.73 14.56
CA ILE A 66 17.01 3.74 14.20
C ILE A 66 17.55 2.31 14.30
N THR A 67 18.83 2.07 13.98
CA THR A 67 19.39 0.71 13.87
C THR A 67 19.61 -0.02 15.20
N GLY A 68 19.71 0.68 16.34
CA GLY A 68 19.95 0.03 17.64
C GLY A 68 18.73 -0.09 18.56
N ILE A 69 17.86 0.92 18.59
CA ILE A 69 16.78 1.02 19.61
C ILE A 69 15.40 0.80 18.98
N ALA A 70 15.18 1.21 17.73
CA ALA A 70 13.88 1.05 17.09
C ALA A 70 13.65 -0.38 16.56
N LEU A 71 14.68 -1.02 16.00
CA LEU A 71 14.59 -2.43 15.60
C LEU A 71 14.36 -3.35 16.80
N ASP A 72 14.98 -3.06 17.94
CA ASP A 72 14.83 -3.83 19.18
C ASP A 72 13.47 -3.60 19.89
N GLN A 73 12.76 -2.53 19.53
CA GLN A 73 11.38 -2.24 19.95
C GLN A 73 10.35 -2.86 18.99
N VAL A 74 10.65 -2.90 17.70
CA VAL A 74 9.83 -3.55 16.66
C VAL A 74 9.88 -5.08 16.79
N SER A 75 11.02 -5.64 17.20
CA SER A 75 11.18 -7.06 17.48
C SER A 75 10.54 -7.51 18.80
N ARG A 76 10.05 -6.58 19.64
CA ARG A 76 9.34 -6.94 20.87
C ARG A 76 8.01 -7.61 20.51
N GLU A 77 7.67 -8.66 21.26
CA GLU A 77 6.46 -9.46 21.08
C GLU A 77 5.19 -8.63 20.82
N PRO A 78 4.92 -7.50 21.52
CA PRO A 78 3.69 -6.72 21.28
C PRO A 78 3.61 -6.12 19.87
N VAL A 79 4.73 -5.64 19.33
CA VAL A 79 4.76 -4.98 18.00
C VAL A 79 4.71 -6.03 16.90
N THR A 80 5.42 -7.14 17.06
CA THR A 80 5.34 -8.29 16.14
C THR A 80 3.93 -8.91 16.11
N ASN A 81 3.28 -9.05 17.27
CA ASN A 81 1.90 -9.55 17.34
C ASN A 81 0.91 -8.61 16.66
N MET A 82 1.09 -7.28 16.83
CA MET A 82 0.27 -6.30 16.12
C MET A 82 0.47 -6.42 14.60
N LEU A 83 1.70 -6.54 14.13
CA LEU A 83 2.01 -6.70 12.71
C LEU A 83 1.41 -8.00 12.15
N ASN A 84 1.53 -9.10 12.89
CA ASN A 84 0.95 -10.40 12.52
C ASN A 84 -0.58 -10.34 12.47
N ASN A 85 -1.23 -9.69 13.43
CA ASN A 85 -2.67 -9.50 13.42
C ASN A 85 -3.13 -8.59 12.27
N LEU A 86 -2.36 -7.56 11.94
CA LEU A 86 -2.60 -6.72 10.77
C LEU A 86 -2.49 -7.51 9.47
N MET A 87 -1.43 -8.31 9.31
CA MET A 87 -1.25 -9.16 8.13
C MET A 87 -2.32 -10.24 8.04
N ALA A 88 -2.71 -10.86 9.16
CA ALA A 88 -3.79 -11.83 9.21
C ALA A 88 -5.14 -11.17 8.87
N GLY A 89 -5.41 -9.98 9.41
CA GLY A 89 -6.60 -9.19 9.09
C GLY A 89 -6.65 -8.77 7.63
N ALA A 90 -5.53 -8.32 7.06
CA ALA A 90 -5.39 -8.03 5.64
C ALA A 90 -5.61 -9.30 4.79
N GLY A 91 -5.05 -10.43 5.20
CA GLY A 91 -5.25 -11.73 4.57
C GLY A 91 -6.74 -12.11 4.50
N ILE A 92 -7.47 -11.95 5.61
CA ILE A 92 -8.93 -12.18 5.65
C ILE A 92 -9.65 -11.25 4.67
N LEU A 93 -9.34 -9.94 4.69
CA LEU A 93 -9.96 -8.96 3.79
C LEU A 93 -9.69 -9.27 2.31
N THR A 94 -8.49 -9.77 1.98
CA THR A 94 -8.15 -10.16 0.61
C THR A 94 -8.73 -11.51 0.18
N ALA A 95 -9.00 -12.41 1.13
CA ALA A 95 -9.59 -13.73 0.85
C ALA A 95 -11.12 -13.65 0.66
N LEU A 96 -11.75 -12.56 1.09
CA LEU A 96 -13.17 -12.32 0.88
C LEU A 96 -13.43 -11.88 -0.57
N ASP A 97 -14.43 -12.50 -1.19
CA ASP A 97 -14.88 -12.11 -2.53
C ASP A 97 -15.48 -10.68 -2.51
N PRO A 98 -14.98 -9.74 -3.33
CA PRO A 98 -15.52 -8.38 -3.43
C PRO A 98 -17.02 -8.33 -3.72
N ALA A 99 -17.55 -9.27 -4.52
CA ALA A 99 -18.98 -9.34 -4.82
C ALA A 99 -19.80 -9.64 -3.56
N THR A 100 -19.29 -10.53 -2.70
CA THR A 100 -19.92 -10.87 -1.42
C THR A 100 -19.92 -9.66 -0.47
N ILE A 101 -18.80 -8.94 -0.38
CA ILE A 101 -18.70 -7.71 0.43
C ILE A 101 -19.71 -6.66 -0.04
N GLN A 102 -19.80 -6.42 -1.35
CA GLN A 102 -20.74 -5.46 -1.91
C GLN A 102 -22.19 -5.84 -1.64
N GLN A 103 -22.53 -7.12 -1.78
CA GLN A 103 -23.87 -7.62 -1.52
C GLN A 103 -24.24 -7.48 -0.04
N LEU A 104 -23.35 -7.88 0.89
CA LEU A 104 -23.58 -7.70 2.32
C LEU A 104 -23.73 -6.22 2.70
N SER A 105 -22.87 -5.35 2.17
CA SER A 105 -22.95 -3.91 2.45
C SER A 105 -24.29 -3.32 2.00
N LYS A 106 -24.76 -3.67 0.79
CA LYS A 106 -26.09 -3.25 0.30
C LYS A 106 -27.23 -3.80 1.18
N SER A 107 -27.18 -5.07 1.56
CA SER A 107 -28.19 -5.67 2.42
C SER A 107 -28.25 -5.00 3.79
N VAL A 108 -27.11 -4.64 4.39
CA VAL A 108 -27.05 -3.91 5.66
C VAL A 108 -27.64 -2.51 5.51
N GLN A 109 -27.29 -1.78 4.45
CA GLN A 109 -27.85 -0.44 4.20
C GLN A 109 -29.37 -0.49 4.04
N ASN A 110 -29.89 -1.47 3.28
CA ASN A 110 -31.33 -1.65 3.12
C ASN A 110 -32.02 -1.97 4.46
N GLY A 111 -31.43 -2.86 5.27
CA GLY A 111 -31.97 -3.19 6.59
C GLY A 111 -31.97 -2.00 7.56
N LEU A 112 -30.95 -1.14 7.50
CA LEU A 112 -30.90 0.10 8.27
C LEU A 112 -32.00 1.08 7.83
N ALA A 113 -32.19 1.28 6.52
CA ALA A 113 -33.23 2.15 5.99
C ALA A 113 -34.64 1.66 6.38
N GLU A 114 -34.90 0.35 6.27
CA GLU A 114 -36.18 -0.26 6.67
C GLU A 114 -36.42 -0.08 8.19
N ALA A 115 -35.38 -0.26 9.00
CA ALA A 115 -35.48 -0.08 10.45
C ALA A 115 -35.75 1.38 10.85
N GLU A 116 -35.13 2.34 10.15
CA GLU A 116 -35.39 3.77 10.35
C GLU A 116 -36.84 4.11 10.00
N GLN A 117 -37.35 3.66 8.84
CA GLN A 117 -38.74 3.87 8.42
C GLN A 117 -39.74 3.26 9.41
N ALA A 118 -39.53 2.02 9.83
CA ALA A 118 -40.39 1.36 10.81
C ALA A 118 -40.43 2.12 12.15
N ASN A 119 -39.30 2.72 12.56
CA ASN A 119 -39.22 3.52 13.78
C ASN A 119 -39.92 4.89 13.62
N GLU A 120 -39.76 5.56 12.48
CA GLU A 120 -40.46 6.82 12.17
C GLU A 120 -41.99 6.66 12.12
N GLU A 121 -42.46 5.54 11.56
CA GLU A 121 -43.87 5.19 11.51
C GLU A 121 -44.42 4.67 12.85
N GLY A 122 -43.55 4.53 13.88
CA GLY A 122 -43.93 4.03 15.19
C GLY A 122 -44.41 2.58 15.19
N GLN A 123 -44.00 1.79 14.19
CA GLN A 123 -44.40 0.40 14.06
C GLN A 123 -43.88 -0.41 15.25
N LYS A 124 -44.75 -1.22 15.84
CA LYS A 124 -44.42 -2.10 16.96
C LYS A 124 -44.70 -3.54 16.58
N THR A 125 -43.70 -4.40 16.75
CA THR A 125 -43.85 -5.84 16.49
C THR A 125 -44.40 -6.54 17.73
N GLY A 126 -45.66 -6.98 17.68
CA GLY A 126 -46.27 -7.82 18.72
C GLY A 126 -45.86 -9.29 18.59
N VAL A 127 -46.12 -10.10 19.62
CA VAL A 127 -45.76 -11.54 19.67
C VAL A 127 -46.36 -12.35 18.51
N LEU A 128 -47.63 -12.08 18.16
CA LEU A 128 -48.31 -12.70 17.01
C LEU A 128 -47.70 -12.29 15.67
N GLN A 129 -47.29 -11.02 15.53
CA GLN A 129 -46.61 -10.50 14.36
C GLN A 129 -45.25 -11.20 14.19
N LEU A 130 -44.50 -11.35 15.28
CA LEU A 130 -43.21 -12.01 15.32
C LEU A 130 -43.27 -13.47 14.82
N MET A 131 -44.29 -14.23 15.24
CA MET A 131 -44.49 -15.60 14.76
C MET A 131 -44.83 -15.67 13.26
N LYS A 132 -45.58 -14.68 12.74
CA LYS A 132 -45.84 -14.57 11.31
C LYS A 132 -44.58 -14.18 10.54
N SER A 133 -43.77 -13.27 11.09
CA SER A 133 -42.51 -12.81 10.52
C SER A 133 -41.52 -13.95 10.26
N ILE A 134 -41.55 -15.05 11.00
CA ILE A 134 -40.68 -16.22 10.71
C ILE A 134 -41.03 -16.88 9.37
N HIS A 135 -42.29 -16.80 8.94
CA HIS A 135 -42.76 -17.30 7.64
C HIS A 135 -42.61 -16.28 6.52
N ASP A 136 -42.26 -15.03 6.84
CA ASP A 136 -41.95 -14.03 5.83
C ASP A 136 -40.68 -14.46 5.05
N PRO A 137 -40.71 -14.43 3.71
CA PRO A 137 -39.62 -14.96 2.90
C PRO A 137 -38.29 -14.22 3.09
N ASP A 138 -38.31 -12.93 3.42
CA ASP A 138 -37.10 -12.12 3.55
C ASP A 138 -36.47 -12.32 4.93
N ILE A 139 -37.30 -12.34 5.99
CA ILE A 139 -36.86 -12.66 7.35
C ILE A 139 -36.36 -14.10 7.43
N ASN A 140 -37.09 -15.05 6.82
CA ASN A 140 -36.68 -16.45 6.79
C ASN A 140 -35.32 -16.65 6.10
N ARG A 141 -35.05 -15.91 5.02
CA ARG A 141 -33.76 -15.96 4.31
C ARG A 141 -32.62 -15.47 5.19
N ALA A 142 -32.81 -14.36 5.91
CA ALA A 142 -31.80 -13.84 6.83
C ALA A 142 -31.53 -14.80 8.00
N LEU A 143 -32.58 -15.39 8.58
CA LEU A 143 -32.45 -16.40 9.64
C LEU A 143 -31.71 -17.65 9.14
N THR A 144 -32.09 -18.15 7.96
CA THR A 144 -31.45 -19.31 7.33
C THR A 144 -29.98 -19.05 7.02
N PHE A 145 -29.65 -17.86 6.51
CA PHE A 145 -28.26 -17.46 6.29
C PHE A 145 -27.48 -17.45 7.62
N GLY A 146 -28.01 -16.80 8.66
CA GLY A 146 -27.36 -16.73 9.97
C GLY A 146 -27.11 -18.11 10.58
N MET A 147 -28.09 -19.01 10.54
CA MET A 147 -27.92 -20.38 11.04
C MET A 147 -26.84 -21.15 10.28
N ASN A 148 -26.81 -21.05 8.95
CA ASN A 148 -25.79 -21.72 8.14
C ASN A 148 -24.39 -21.12 8.33
N PHE A 149 -24.30 -19.80 8.49
CA PHE A 149 -23.06 -19.11 8.86
C PHE A 149 -22.53 -19.62 10.19
N LEU A 150 -23.37 -19.63 11.24
CA LEU A 150 -23.00 -20.12 12.57
C LEU A 150 -22.58 -21.59 12.53
N LYS A 151 -23.28 -22.43 11.76
CA LYS A 151 -22.93 -23.83 11.55
C LYS A 151 -21.57 -24.01 10.87
N GLY A 152 -21.27 -23.19 9.86
CA GLY A 152 -19.97 -23.19 9.18
C GLY A 152 -18.84 -22.73 10.10
N MET A 153 -19.06 -21.63 10.82
CA MET A 153 -18.13 -21.11 11.82
C MET A 153 -17.83 -22.16 12.90
N GLY A 154 -18.85 -22.82 13.45
CA GLY A 154 -18.68 -23.86 14.47
C GLY A 154 -17.82 -25.03 14.00
N ARG A 155 -17.99 -25.49 12.75
CA ARG A 155 -17.13 -26.53 12.15
C ARG A 155 -15.68 -26.07 12.00
N GLY A 156 -15.46 -24.81 11.65
CA GLY A 156 -14.11 -24.25 11.55
C GLY A 156 -13.38 -24.09 12.89
N LEU A 157 -14.12 -24.14 14.01
CA LEU A 157 -13.58 -24.09 15.37
C LEU A 157 -13.29 -25.49 15.94
N GLU A 158 -13.70 -26.57 15.27
CA GLU A 158 -13.30 -27.92 15.65
C GLU A 158 -11.78 -28.04 15.51
N LYS A 159 -11.09 -28.32 16.62
CA LYS A 159 -9.65 -28.58 16.59
C LYS A 159 -9.39 -29.82 15.73
N PRO A 160 -8.29 -29.85 14.95
CA PRO A 160 -7.84 -31.09 14.33
C PRO A 160 -7.72 -32.15 15.43
N GLN A 161 -8.35 -33.31 15.25
CA GLN A 161 -8.06 -34.46 16.09
C GLN A 161 -6.62 -34.88 15.77
N GLU A 162 -5.70 -34.65 16.70
CA GLU A 162 -4.37 -35.29 16.72
C GLU A 162 -4.50 -36.78 17.01
#